data_AF-A0A9E4F6W8-F1
#
_entry.id   AF-A0A9E4F6W8-F1
#
_cell.length_a   1.000
_cell.length_b   1.000
_cell.length_c   1.000
_cell.angle_alpha   90.00
_cell.angle_beta   90.00
_cell.angle_gamma   90.00
#
_symmetry.space_group_name_H-M   'P 1'
#
loop_
_entity.id
_entity.type
_entity.pdbx_description
1 polymer ?
#
loop_
_entity_poly.entity_id
_entity_poly.type
_entity_poly.pdbx_seq_one_letter_code
_entity_poly.pdbx_strand_id
1 'polypeptide(L)' 'MRVNCGTAIVGDPEQVANELLGYWRLGIDEFILSGFPHVEECSRVASDVIPVLKSLIEAEPPA' A
#
# COMPACT_ATOMS: atom_id res chain seq x y z
N MET A 1 -3.26 -22.43 0.78
CA MET A 1 -1.92 -22.29 0.16
C MET A 1 -1.77 -20.87 -0.36
N ARG A 2 -0.80 -20.09 0.12
CA ARG A 2 -0.29 -18.93 -0.62
C ARG A 2 0.85 -19.43 -1.49
N VAL A 3 0.52 -19.87 -2.71
CA VAL A 3 1.54 -20.39 -3.65
C VAL A 3 2.15 -19.26 -4.50
N ASN A 4 1.54 -18.07 -4.60
CA ASN A 4 1.95 -17.04 -5.55
C ASN A 4 1.90 -15.60 -5.01
N CYS A 5 2.47 -15.31 -3.83
CA CYS A 5 2.88 -13.92 -3.57
C CYS A 5 4.38 -13.86 -3.85
N GLY A 6 4.74 -13.47 -5.08
CA GLY A 6 6.15 -13.43 -5.50
C GLY A 6 7.00 -12.51 -4.62
N THR A 7 6.36 -11.48 -4.03
CA THR A 7 6.96 -10.53 -3.09
C THR A 7 5.85 -9.98 -2.17
N ALA A 8 6.18 -9.70 -0.91
CA ALA A 8 5.31 -8.99 0.04
C ALA A 8 5.99 -7.70 0.51
N ILE A 9 5.22 -6.62 0.65
CA ILE A 9 5.68 -5.38 1.30
C ILE A 9 5.46 -5.55 2.80
N VAL A 10 6.52 -5.43 3.59
CA VAL A 10 6.50 -5.66 5.05
C VAL A 10 7.18 -4.48 5.75
N GLY A 11 6.48 -3.90 6.72
CA GLY A 11 6.95 -2.76 7.50
C GLY A 11 5.85 -2.17 8.36
N ASP A 12 6.13 -1.02 8.95
CA ASP A 12 5.11 -0.17 9.57
C ASP A 12 4.25 0.55 8.50
N PRO A 13 3.13 1.20 8.87
CA PRO A 13 2.26 1.85 7.89
C PRO A 13 2.93 2.94 7.05
N GLU A 14 3.91 3.67 7.61
CA GLU A 14 4.65 4.71 6.90
C GLU A 14 5.60 4.10 5.87
N GLN A 15 6.33 3.05 6.24
CA GLN A 15 7.20 2.31 5.34
C GLN A 15 6.42 1.70 4.18
N VAL A 16 5.27 1.08 4.47
CA VAL A 16 4.41 0.48 3.44
C VAL A 16 3.84 1.57 2.51
N ALA A 17 3.36 2.68 3.06
CA ALA A 17 2.84 3.79 2.26
C ALA A 17 3.92 4.42 1.37
N ASN A 18 5.15 4.59 1.86
CA ASN A 18 6.26 5.10 1.05
C ASN A 18 6.64 4.17 -0.10
N GLU A 19 6.61 2.86 0.12
CA GLU A 19 6.85 1.88 -0.95
C GLU A 19 5.75 1.96 -2.03
N LEU A 20 4.47 2.05 -1.63
CA LEU A 20 3.35 2.26 -2.55
C LEU A 20 3.45 3.59 -3.31
N LEU A 21 3.88 4.65 -2.64
CA LEU A 21 4.15 5.95 -3.25
C LEU A 21 5.25 5.83 -4.32
N GLY A 22 6.27 5.01 -4.08
CA GLY A 22 7.31 4.69 -5.07
C GLY A 22 6.72 4.15 -6.37
N TYR A 23 5.82 3.17 -6.28
CA TYR A 23 5.09 2.65 -7.46
C TYR A 23 4.18 3.70 -8.09
N TRP A 24 3.50 4.51 -7.28
CA TRP A 24 2.65 5.60 -7.77
C TRP A 24 3.43 6.64 -8.58
N ARG A 25 4.63 7.02 -8.13
CA ARG A 25 5.54 7.92 -8.86
C ARG A 25 6.01 7.34 -10.21
N LEU A 26 5.96 6.01 -10.38
CA LEU A 26 6.24 5.35 -11.66
C LEU A 26 5.00 5.32 -12.59
N GLY A 27 3.87 5.90 -12.16
CA GLY A 27 2.62 5.95 -12.91
C GLY A 27 1.65 4.80 -12.63
N ILE A 28 1.86 4.02 -11.57
CA ILE A 28 0.94 2.95 -11.16
C ILE A 28 -0.15 3.53 -10.25
N ASP A 29 -1.40 3.52 -10.69
CA ASP A 29 -2.52 4.12 -9.97
C ASP A 29 -3.47 3.10 -9.32
N GLU A 30 -3.39 1.82 -9.71
CA GLU A 30 -4.26 0.75 -9.19
C GLU A 30 -3.46 -0.39 -8.55
N PHE A 31 -3.84 -0.78 -7.32
CA PHE A 31 -3.17 -1.79 -6.51
C PHE A 31 -4.13 -2.89 -6.07
N ILE A 32 -3.89 -4.13 -6.51
CA ILE A 32 -4.63 -5.30 -6.03
C ILE A 32 -3.85 -5.94 -4.87
N LEU A 33 -4.22 -5.58 -3.64
CA LEU A 33 -3.56 -6.02 -2.42
C LEU A 33 -4.15 -7.34 -1.88
N SER A 34 -3.33 -8.15 -1.21
CA SER A 34 -3.81 -9.36 -0.53
C SER A 34 -3.08 -9.63 0.79
N GLY A 35 -3.82 -9.67 1.89
CA GLY A 35 -3.32 -9.98 3.23
C GLY A 35 -4.00 -11.22 3.85
N PHE A 36 -3.40 -11.81 4.88
CA PHE A 36 -3.99 -12.92 5.63
C PHE A 36 -3.88 -12.66 7.14
N PRO A 37 -4.96 -12.79 7.92
CA PRO A 37 -6.35 -13.05 7.49
C PRO A 37 -6.95 -11.92 6.63
N HIS A 38 -7.78 -12.26 5.63
CA HIS A 38 -8.16 -11.31 4.58
C HIS A 38 -8.95 -10.09 5.08
N VAL A 39 -9.90 -10.28 5.99
CA VAL A 39 -10.78 -9.19 6.45
C VAL A 39 -10.01 -8.25 7.36
N GLU A 40 -9.24 -8.81 8.28
CA GLU A 40 -8.44 -8.11 9.27
C GLU A 40 -7.33 -7.30 8.59
N GLU A 41 -6.63 -7.88 7.61
CA GLU A 41 -5.62 -7.14 6.84
C GLU A 41 -6.25 -6.05 5.97
N CYS A 42 -7.44 -6.28 5.40
CA CYS A 42 -8.17 -5.25 4.66
C CYS A 42 -8.51 -4.07 5.57
N SER A 43 -9.00 -4.34 6.78
CA SER A 43 -9.27 -3.30 7.79
C SER A 43 -8.01 -2.56 8.21
N ARG A 44 -6.89 -3.26 8.47
CA ARG A 44 -5.61 -2.63 8.81
C ARG A 44 -5.09 -1.71 7.71
N VAL A 45 -5.10 -2.17 6.45
CA VAL A 45 -4.67 -1.33 5.32
C VAL A 45 -5.56 -0.10 5.17
N ALA A 46 -6.88 -0.27 5.31
CA ALA A 46 -7.83 0.83 5.19
C ALA A 46 -7.66 1.89 6.29
N SER A 47 -7.38 1.47 7.53
CA SER A 47 -7.21 2.37 8.67
C SER A 47 -5.83 3.00 8.75
N ASP A 48 -4.77 2.23 8.48
CA ASP A 48 -3.41 2.65 8.84
C ASP A 48 -2.59 3.11 7.63
N VAL A 49 -2.77 2.48 6.46
CA VAL A 49 -1.91 2.71 5.29
C VAL A 49 -2.52 3.72 4.32
N ILE A 50 -3.80 3.56 3.97
CA ILE A 50 -4.47 4.41 2.97
C ILE A 50 -4.42 5.91 3.36
N PRO A 51 -4.69 6.32 4.61
CA PRO A 51 -4.63 7.74 4.98
C PRO A 51 -3.24 8.34 4.80
N VAL A 52 -2.20 7.60 5.18
CA VAL A 52 -0.79 8.03 5.04
C VAL A 52 -0.43 8.17 3.57
N LEU A 53 -0.73 7.16 2.75
CA LEU A 53 -0.46 7.20 1.31
C LEU A 53 -1.16 8.39 0.64
N LYS A 54 -2.43 8.65 0.95
CA LYS A 54 -3.16 9.81 0.42
C LYS A 54 -2.51 11.13 0.82
N SER A 55 -2.14 11.28 2.10
CA SER A 55 -1.45 12.48 2.57
C SER A 55 -0.11 12.70 1.84
N LEU A 56 0.61 11.63 1.53
CA LEU A 56 1.87 11.71 0.78
C LEU A 56 1.66 12.11 -0.67
N ILE A 57 0.63 11.55 -1.34
CA ILE A 57 0.27 11.93 -2.71
C ILE A 57 -0.19 13.40 -2.77
N GLU A 58 -0.98 13.86 -1.80
CA GLU A 58 -1.43 15.26 -1.73
C GLU A 58 -0.27 16.25 -1.52
N ALA A 59 0.77 15.83 -0.79
CA ALA A 59 1.98 16.62 -0.58
C ALA A 59 2.87 16.71 -1.84
N GLU A 60 2.75 15.76 -2.76
CA GLU A 60 3.49 15.69 -4.02
C GLU A 60 2.53 15.64 -5.21
N PRO A 61 1.90 16.78 -5.56
CA PRO A 61 0.98 16.80 -6.68
C PRO A 61 1.69 16.29 -7.95
N PRO A 62 1.03 15.46 -8.76
CA PRO A 62 1.63 14.90 -9.96
C PRO A 62 2.06 16.03 -10.91
N ALA A 63 3.18 15.82 -11.60
CA ALA A 63 3.69 16.72 -12.64
C ALA A 63 2.74 16.79 -13.85
#